data_AF-A0A967VW11-F1
#
_entry.id   AF-A0A967VW11-F1
#
_cell.length_a   1.000
_cell.length_b   1.000
_cell.length_c   1.000
_cell.angle_alpha   90.00
_cell.angle_beta   90.00
_cell.angle_gamma   90.00
#
_symmetry.space_group_name_H-M   'P 1'
#
loop_
_entity.id
_entity.type
_entity.pdbx_description
1 polymer ?
#
loop_
_entity_poly.entity_id
_entity_poly.type
_entity_poly.pdbx_seq_one_letter_code
_entity_poly.pdbx_strand_id
1 'polypeptide(L)'
;MDQLKNLRIVLHNHHFSKIISIAQAWSPLESCGIIAGVGQTSKKVYEISNVLNSTSEYLMDAEEMVKTFWEIETKDWETLAFFHSHPLSPPIPSSTDLERNYYPKTPHLIVGQKGKNWDVRGYYLTRSDYREIMIKII
;
A
#
# COMPACT_ATOMS: atom_id res chain seq x y z
N MET A 1 14.96 -13.57 -20.01
CA MET A 1 13.95 -14.37 -19.29
C MET A 1 13.32 -13.48 -18.21
N ASP A 2 12.68 -12.37 -18.59
CA ASP A 2 11.22 -12.22 -18.77
C ASP A 2 10.34 -12.44 -17.52
N GLN A 3 10.91 -12.67 -16.33
CA GLN A 3 10.13 -12.73 -15.07
C GLN A 3 9.62 -11.37 -14.57
N LEU A 4 10.14 -10.26 -15.09
CA LEU A 4 9.81 -8.91 -14.61
C LEU A 4 8.64 -8.24 -15.36
N LYS A 5 8.13 -8.82 -16.45
CA LYS A 5 7.02 -8.24 -17.23
C LYS A 5 5.62 -8.48 -16.63
N ASN A 6 5.52 -9.26 -15.55
CA ASN A 6 4.24 -9.65 -14.93
C ASN A 6 4.09 -9.15 -13.49
N LEU A 7 4.73 -8.04 -13.11
CA LEU A 7 4.55 -7.47 -11.78
C LEU A 7 3.18 -6.80 -11.71
N ARG A 8 2.22 -7.53 -11.15
CA ARG A 8 0.86 -7.03 -10.95
C ARG A 8 0.31 -7.45 -9.59
N ILE A 9 -0.58 -6.62 -9.07
CA ILE A 9 -1.47 -6.99 -7.97
C ILE A 9 -2.89 -7.02 -8.52
N VAL A 10 -3.65 -8.03 -8.11
CA VAL A 10 -5.06 -8.19 -8.45
C VAL A 10 -5.89 -7.83 -7.23
N LEU A 11 -6.57 -6.69 -7.29
CA LEU A 11 -7.46 -6.22 -6.25
C LEU A 11 -8.90 -6.58 -6.60
N HIS A 12 -9.64 -7.15 -5.64
CA HIS A 12 -11.09 -7.13 -5.76
C HIS A 12 -11.59 -5.69 -5.67
N ASN A 13 -12.65 -5.36 -6.41
CA ASN A 13 -13.23 -4.00 -6.42
C ASN A 13 -13.53 -3.48 -5.00
N HIS A 14 -14.05 -4.32 -4.11
CA HIS A 14 -14.31 -3.91 -2.73
C HIS A 14 -13.02 -3.62 -1.93
N HIS A 15 -11.90 -4.29 -2.22
CA HIS A 15 -10.59 -3.96 -1.61
C HIS A 15 -10.02 -2.67 -2.16
N PHE A 16 -10.10 -2.44 -3.47
CA PHE A 16 -9.73 -1.16 -4.09
C PHE A 16 -10.53 0.00 -3.49
N SER A 17 -11.85 -0.16 -3.38
CA SER A 17 -12.74 0.82 -2.75
C SER A 17 -12.43 1.02 -1.27
N LYS A 18 -12.11 -0.05 -0.53
CA LYS A 18 -11.74 0.03 0.89
C LYS A 18 -10.46 0.85 1.08
N ILE A 19 -9.43 0.62 0.28
CA ILE A 19 -8.16 1.38 0.31
C ILE A 19 -8.43 2.89 0.12
N ILE A 20 -9.25 3.26 -0.87
CA ILE A 20 -9.64 4.67 -1.09
C ILE A 20 -10.44 5.22 0.09
N SER A 21 -11.38 4.44 0.64
CA SER A 21 -12.21 4.89 1.77
C SER A 21 -11.38 5.15 3.03
N ILE A 22 -10.33 4.36 3.27
CA ILE A 22 -9.40 4.58 4.39
C ILE A 22 -8.66 5.91 4.19
N ALA A 23 -8.10 6.12 3.00
CA ALA A 23 -7.40 7.37 2.67
C ALA A 23 -8.30 8.62 2.81
N GLN A 24 -9.57 8.51 2.42
CA GLN A 24 -10.55 9.59 2.56
C GLN A 24 -10.92 9.86 4.01
N ALA A 25 -11.07 8.82 4.84
CA ALA A 25 -11.47 8.95 6.24
C ALA A 25 -10.40 9.64 7.10
N TRP A 26 -9.12 9.41 6.79
CA TRP A 26 -7.99 9.97 7.53
C TRP A 26 -7.48 11.31 6.99
N SER A 27 -7.84 11.66 5.75
CA SER A 27 -7.46 12.96 5.17
C SER A 27 -7.84 14.12 6.11
N PRO A 28 -6.91 15.05 6.42
CA PRO A 28 -5.66 15.32 5.71
C PRO A 28 -4.42 14.55 6.21
N LEU A 29 -4.56 13.61 7.15
CA LEU A 29 -3.46 12.77 7.62
C LEU A 29 -3.20 11.61 6.64
N GLU A 30 -1.96 11.16 6.56
CA GLU A 30 -1.63 9.91 5.88
C GLU A 30 -2.18 8.73 6.67
N SER A 31 -2.87 7.85 5.95
CA SER A 31 -3.28 6.52 6.40
C SER A 31 -2.34 5.47 5.84
N CYS A 32 -2.23 4.33 6.51
CA CYS A 32 -1.40 3.23 6.03
C CYS A 32 -2.03 1.86 6.33
N GLY A 33 -1.52 0.82 5.68
CA GLY A 33 -1.92 -0.54 6.00
C GLY A 33 -1.29 -1.62 5.14
N ILE A 34 -1.82 -2.83 5.29
CA ILE A 34 -1.29 -4.05 4.70
C ILE A 34 -2.37 -4.69 3.82
N ILE A 35 -1.98 -5.13 2.63
CA ILE A 35 -2.84 -5.90 1.72
C ILE A 35 -2.33 -7.34 1.73
N ALA A 36 -3.17 -8.27 2.20
CA ALA A 36 -2.86 -9.69 2.20
C ALA A 36 -3.67 -10.43 1.15
N GLY A 37 -3.15 -11.58 0.70
CA GLY A 37 -3.86 -12.40 -0.25
C GLY A 37 -3.15 -13.72 -0.58
N VAL A 38 -3.57 -14.34 -1.68
CA VAL A 38 -3.00 -15.61 -2.14
C VAL A 38 -2.51 -15.42 -3.57
N GLY A 39 -1.23 -15.70 -3.81
CA GLY A 39 -0.57 -15.47 -5.09
C GLY A 39 -0.45 -13.97 -5.38
N GLN A 40 -1.32 -13.44 -6.23
CA GLN A 40 -1.36 -12.00 -6.55
C GLN A 40 -2.72 -11.38 -6.25
N THR A 41 -3.67 -12.15 -5.71
CA THR A 41 -5.06 -11.73 -5.54
C THR A 41 -5.35 -11.40 -4.08
N SER A 42 -5.77 -10.15 -3.84
CA SER A 42 -6.16 -9.67 -2.51
C SER A 42 -7.22 -10.55 -1.85
N LYS A 43 -7.06 -10.81 -0.55
CA LYS A 43 -8.05 -11.46 0.32
C LYS A 43 -8.53 -10.55 1.44
N LYS A 44 -7.69 -9.63 1.90
CA LYS A 44 -8.07 -8.66 2.95
C LYS A 44 -7.17 -7.42 2.88
N VAL A 45 -7.76 -6.27 3.22
CA VAL A 45 -7.06 -5.01 3.47
C VAL A 45 -7.11 -4.76 4.97
N TYR A 46 -5.94 -4.65 5.58
CA TYR A 46 -5.76 -4.31 6.98
C TYR A 46 -5.38 -2.85 7.05
N GLU A 47 -6.20 -2.07 7.73
CA GLU A 47 -5.85 -0.71 8.14
C GLU A 47 -4.92 -0.80 9.35
N ILE A 48 -3.80 -0.08 9.30
CA ILE A 48 -2.82 -0.02 10.40
C ILE A 48 -2.65 1.44 10.81
N SER A 49 -2.69 1.70 12.11
CA SER A 49 -2.55 3.02 12.68
C SER A 49 -1.22 3.67 12.24
N ASN A 50 -1.30 4.91 11.75
CA ASN A 50 -0.13 5.77 11.54
C ASN A 50 0.23 6.46 12.85
N VAL A 51 1.26 5.98 13.55
CA VAL A 51 1.63 6.52 14.88
C VAL A 51 2.18 7.94 14.82
N LEU A 52 2.56 8.44 13.64
CA LEU A 52 3.07 9.80 13.47
C LEU A 52 1.97 10.86 13.41
N ASN A 53 0.71 10.47 13.12
CA ASN A 53 -0.40 11.40 12.88
C ASN A 53 0.00 12.57 11.96
N SER A 54 0.72 12.27 10.87
CA SER A 54 1.33 13.26 9.97
C SER A 54 0.58 13.34 8.64
N THR A 55 0.67 14.50 7.98
CA THR A 55 0.07 14.75 6.65
C THR A 55 0.97 14.33 5.48
N SER A 56 2.22 13.94 5.75
CA SER A 56 3.23 13.65 4.73
C SER A 56 4.21 12.54 5.10
N GLU A 57 3.99 11.86 6.22
CA GLU A 57 4.80 10.73 6.67
C GLU A 57 3.93 9.71 7.38
N TYR A 58 4.30 8.43 7.27
CA TYR A 58 3.70 7.37 8.05
C TYR A 58 4.75 6.50 8.76
N LEU A 59 4.33 5.98 9.92
CA LEU A 59 4.97 4.86 10.59
C LEU A 59 3.86 3.95 11.09
N MET A 60 3.81 2.72 10.58
CA MET A 60 2.81 1.73 10.99
C MET A 60 3.05 1.33 12.46
N ASP A 61 1.96 1.19 13.22
CA ASP A 61 2.02 0.65 14.58
C ASP A 61 2.57 -0.78 14.60
N ALA A 62 3.64 -0.99 15.36
CA ALA A 62 4.36 -2.26 15.38
C ALA A 62 3.54 -3.41 15.98
N GLU A 63 2.70 -3.16 16.98
CA GLU A 63 1.88 -4.21 17.59
C GLU A 63 0.77 -4.66 16.65
N GLU A 64 0.13 -3.71 15.96
CA GLU A 64 -0.87 -3.99 14.94
C GLU A 64 -0.26 -4.75 13.74
N MET A 65 0.96 -4.38 13.32
CA MET A 65 1.70 -5.10 12.28
C MET A 65 1.97 -6.55 12.69
N VAL A 66 2.46 -6.80 13.91
CA VAL A 66 2.73 -8.16 14.42
C VAL A 66 1.46 -9.00 14.45
N LYS A 67 0.35 -8.45 14.98
CA LYS A 67 -0.96 -9.14 14.99
C LYS A 67 -1.43 -9.45 13.57
N THR A 68 -1.24 -8.51 12.64
CA THR A 68 -1.63 -8.68 11.24
C THR A 68 -0.80 -9.75 10.55
N PHE A 69 0.53 -9.73 10.71
CA PHE A 69 1.39 -10.77 10.12
C PHE A 69 1.08 -12.16 10.67
N TRP A 70 0.76 -12.27 11.96
CA TRP A 70 0.34 -13.54 12.54
C TRP A 70 -1.01 -14.02 11.96
N GLU A 71 -1.98 -13.12 11.76
CA GLU A 71 -3.24 -13.48 11.10
C GLU A 71 -3.01 -13.91 9.63
N ILE A 72 -2.10 -13.25 8.92
CA ILE A 72 -1.75 -13.58 7.53
C ILE A 72 -1.14 -14.98 7.47
N GLU A 73 -0.17 -15.27 8.34
CA GLU A 73 0.52 -16.56 8.39
C GLU A 73 -0.44 -17.70 8.77
N THR A 74 -1.29 -17.52 9.79
CA THR A 74 -2.26 -18.55 10.23
C THR A 74 -3.33 -18.89 9.19
N LYS A 75 -3.48 -18.07 8.15
CA LYS A 75 -4.41 -18.27 7.04
C LYS A 75 -3.73 -18.77 5.76
N ASP A 76 -2.44 -19.09 5.82
CA ASP A 76 -1.61 -19.43 4.65
C ASP A 76 -1.69 -18.35 3.55
N TRP A 77 -1.73 -17.07 3.96
CA TRP A 77 -1.72 -15.91 3.07
C TRP A 77 -0.34 -15.28 2.98
N GLU A 78 -0.18 -14.39 2.00
CA GLU A 78 1.04 -13.62 1.76
C GLU A 78 0.74 -12.12 1.92
N THR A 79 1.73 -11.37 2.40
CA THR A 79 1.71 -9.91 2.30
C THR A 79 1.96 -9.50 0.85
N LEU A 80 0.90 -9.09 0.16
CA LEU A 80 0.97 -8.71 -1.26
C LEU A 80 1.53 -7.30 -1.45
N ALA A 81 1.17 -6.37 -0.57
CA ALA A 81 1.64 -4.99 -0.60
C ALA A 81 1.46 -4.30 0.75
N PHE A 82 2.25 -3.26 0.97
CA PHE A 82 1.90 -2.17 1.89
C PHE A 82 1.14 -1.11 1.12
N PHE A 83 0.30 -0.33 1.80
CA PHE A 83 -0.23 0.89 1.22
C PHE A 83 -0.13 2.07 2.18
N HIS A 84 -0.05 3.26 1.62
CA HIS A 84 -0.21 4.51 2.34
C HIS A 84 -0.92 5.56 1.46
N SER A 85 -1.43 6.62 2.09
CA SER A 85 -2.06 7.72 1.37
C SER A 85 -1.21 8.97 1.34
N HIS A 86 -1.21 9.64 0.19
CA HIS A 86 -0.78 11.02 -0.01
C HIS A 86 -2.03 11.90 -0.14
N PRO A 87 -2.65 12.34 0.97
CA PRO A 87 -3.96 12.97 0.95
C PRO A 87 -4.00 14.30 0.19
N LEU A 88 -2.84 14.96 0.03
CA LEU A 88 -2.71 16.28 -0.57
C LEU A 88 -1.92 16.31 -1.89
N SER A 89 -1.53 15.14 -2.42
CA SER A 89 -0.72 15.07 -3.65
C SER A 89 -1.02 13.82 -4.50
N PRO A 90 -0.54 13.78 -5.75
CA PRO A 90 -0.68 12.60 -6.59
C PRO A 90 -0.04 11.34 -5.96
N PRO A 91 -0.52 10.13 -6.32
CA PRO A 91 0.02 8.87 -5.83
C PRO A 91 1.37 8.56 -6.50
N ILE A 92 2.41 9.29 -6.12
CA ILE A 92 3.78 9.14 -6.63
C ILE A 92 4.70 9.07 -5.41
N PRO A 93 5.67 8.13 -5.36
CA PRO A 93 6.58 8.01 -4.22
C PRO A 93 7.35 9.31 -3.96
N SER A 94 7.38 9.73 -2.71
CA SER A 94 8.22 10.82 -2.20
C SER A 94 9.65 10.36 -1.96
N SER A 95 10.59 11.29 -1.75
CA SER A 95 11.95 10.93 -1.33
C SER A 95 11.98 10.17 0.00
N THR A 96 11.08 10.53 0.92
CA THR A 96 10.96 9.88 2.24
C THR A 96 10.49 8.43 2.08
N ASP A 97 9.56 8.16 1.16
CA ASP A 97 9.10 6.79 0.88
C ASP A 97 10.25 5.89 0.38
N LEU A 98 11.11 6.44 -0.48
CA LEU A 98 12.26 5.71 -1.03
C LEU A 98 13.31 5.44 0.05
N GLU A 99 13.61 6.43 0.89
CA GLU A 99 14.60 6.32 1.96
C GLU A 99 14.14 5.35 3.06
N ARG A 100 12.85 5.38 3.42
CA ARG A 100 12.27 4.58 4.50
C ARG A 100 11.58 3.30 4.03
N ASN A 101 11.96 2.78 2.86
CA ASN A 101 11.48 1.48 2.41
C ASN A 101 12.20 0.31 3.13
N TYR A 102 11.66 -0.10 4.28
CA TYR A 102 12.17 -1.22 5.06
C TYR A 102 11.86 -2.61 4.44
N TYR A 103 10.98 -2.66 3.43
CA TYR A 103 10.54 -3.90 2.77
C TYR A 103 10.77 -3.86 1.26
N PRO A 104 12.03 -3.88 0.78
CA PRO A 104 12.36 -3.67 -0.64
C PRO A 104 11.87 -4.76 -1.60
N LYS A 105 11.43 -5.91 -1.09
CA LYS A 105 10.87 -7.00 -1.87
C LYS A 105 9.34 -6.98 -1.94
N THR A 106 8.69 -6.07 -1.23
CA THR A 106 7.24 -5.94 -1.17
C THR A 106 6.84 -4.64 -1.89
N PRO A 107 5.86 -4.69 -2.80
CA PRO A 107 5.40 -3.48 -3.46
C PRO A 107 4.61 -2.58 -2.50
N HIS A 108 4.61 -1.29 -2.81
CA HIS A 108 3.90 -0.23 -2.10
C HIS A 108 2.80 0.34 -2.99
N LEU A 109 1.58 0.39 -2.47
CA LEU A 109 0.44 1.05 -3.10
C LEU A 109 0.27 2.43 -2.51
N ILE A 110 0.31 3.46 -3.36
CA ILE A 110 0.12 4.84 -2.94
C ILE A 110 -1.26 5.28 -3.39
N VAL A 111 -2.03 5.81 -2.44
CA VAL A 111 -3.37 6.36 -2.66
C VAL A 111 -3.27 7.87 -2.63
N GLY A 112 -3.58 8.56 -3.70
CA GLY A 112 -3.35 10.00 -3.79
C GLY A 112 -4.42 10.72 -4.59
N GLN A 113 -4.36 12.04 -4.57
CA GLN A 113 -5.31 12.88 -5.30
C GLN A 113 -4.77 13.30 -6.66
N LYS A 114 -5.58 13.09 -7.70
CA LYS A 114 -5.41 13.68 -9.03
C LYS A 114 -6.55 14.66 -9.27
N GLY A 115 -6.36 15.91 -8.87
CA GLY A 115 -7.43 16.91 -8.84
C GLY A 115 -8.44 16.59 -7.74
N LYS A 116 -9.73 16.42 -8.08
CA LYS A 116 -10.78 16.03 -7.11
C LYS A 116 -10.96 14.52 -6.96
N ASN A 117 -10.22 13.72 -7.74
CA ASN A 117 -10.38 12.26 -7.77
C ASN A 117 -9.26 11.59 -6.98
N TRP A 118 -9.61 10.52 -6.27
CA TRP A 118 -8.65 9.63 -5.64
C TRP A 118 -8.23 8.55 -6.62
N ASP A 119 -6.95 8.23 -6.63
CA ASP A 119 -6.34 7.21 -7.49
C ASP A 119 -5.36 6.36 -6.68
N VAL A 120 -5.13 5.13 -7.12
CA VAL A 120 -4.23 4.17 -6.46
C VAL A 120 -3.22 3.68 -7.49
N ARG A 121 -1.92 3.82 -7.17
CA ARG A 121 -0.82 3.36 -8.03
C ARG A 121 0.12 2.47 -7.24
N GLY A 122 0.72 1.47 -7.90
CA GLY A 122 1.58 0.49 -7.25
C GLY A 122 3.03 0.63 -7.68
N TYR A 123 3.97 0.42 -6.76
CA TYR A 123 5.40 0.64 -6.98
C TYR A 123 6.27 -0.42 -6.30
N TYR A 124 7.36 -0.83 -6.94
CA TYR A 124 8.53 -1.33 -6.22
C TYR A 124 9.47 -0.17 -5.97
N LEU A 125 9.88 0.03 -4.72
CA LEU A 125 10.78 1.10 -4.33
C LEU A 125 12.20 0.57 -4.14
N THR A 126 13.18 1.35 -4.58
CA THR A 126 14.60 1.21 -4.23
C THR A 126 15.03 2.46 -3.44
N ARG A 127 16.27 2.48 -2.92
CA ARG A 127 16.76 3.62 -2.14
C ARG A 127 16.75 4.96 -2.89
N SER A 128 16.79 4.93 -4.22
CA SER A 128 16.96 6.14 -5.04
C SER A 128 16.00 6.24 -6.23
N ASP A 129 15.18 5.23 -6.46
CA ASP A 129 14.29 5.14 -7.64
C ASP A 129 13.11 4.21 -7.37
N TYR A 130 12.09 4.25 -8.23
CA TYR A 130 10.94 3.37 -8.16
C TYR A 130 10.54 2.84 -9.54
N ARG A 131 9.92 1.65 -9.54
CA ARG A 131 9.29 1.08 -10.74
C ARG A 131 7.82 0.85 -10.49
N GLU A 132 6.99 1.47 -11.31
CA GLU A 132 5.54 1.26 -11.27
C GLU A 132 5.16 -0.19 -11.67
N ILE A 133 4.13 -0.71 -11.00
CA ILE A 133 3.53 -2.02 -11.28
C ILE A 133 2.06 -1.87 -11.62
N MET A 134 1.51 -2.86 -12.34
CA MET A 134 0.12 -2.83 -12.74
C MET A 134 -0.80 -3.24 -11.58
N ILE A 135 -1.87 -2.50 -11.37
CA ILE A 135 -2.99 -2.93 -10.51
C ILE A 135 -4.13 -3.36 -11.42
N LYS A 136 -4.55 -4.63 -11.31
CA LYS A 136 -5.73 -5.15 -12.00
C LYS A 136 -6.88 -5.20 -11.02
N ILE A 137 -8.00 -4.58 -11.36
CA ILE A 137 -9.23 -4.64 -10.56
C ILE A 137 -10.13 -5.76 -11.13
N ILE A 138 -10.68 -6.61 -10.25
CA ILE A 138 -11.61 -7.71 -10.59
C ILE A 138 -12.86 -7.71 -9.72
#